data_AF-A0A7W8H863-F1
#
_entry.id   AF-A0A7W8H863-F1
#
_cell.length_a   1.000
_cell.length_b   1.000
_cell.length_c   1.000
_cell.angle_alpha   90.00
_cell.angle_beta   90.00
_cell.angle_gamma   90.00
#
_symmetry.space_group_name_H-M   'P 1'
#
loop_
_entity.id
_entity.type
_entity.pdbx_description
1 polymer ?
#
loop_
_entity_poly.entity_id
_entity_poly.type
_entity_poly.pdbx_seq_one_letter_code
_entity_poly.pdbx_strand_id
1 'polypeptide(L)'
;MDEADALEKIRSKREKAEAALATDMAKIQGLVRENAYISQDQQVYRQRFEEMSEQIERQKNTIAELQEQELRLVGVREKLSRFVEALESFDSEPIFDSVTWNSLVERVLVNPKNLIFEFKNGEKIKITI
;
A
#
# COMPACT_ATOMS: atom_id res chain seq x y z
N MET A 1 -10.82 7.77 -6.60
CA MET A 1 -10.48 8.02 -5.19
C MET A 1 -8.97 8.03 -5.15
N ASP A 2 -8.37 9.20 -4.94
CA ASP A 2 -6.93 9.41 -5.09
C ASP A 2 -6.15 8.59 -4.07
N GLU A 3 -5.01 8.04 -4.48
CA GLU A 3 -4.14 7.21 -3.63
C GLU A 3 -3.62 7.98 -2.40
N ALA A 4 -3.49 9.31 -2.53
CA ALA A 4 -3.20 10.22 -1.43
C ALA A 4 -4.32 10.26 -0.37
N ASP A 5 -5.59 10.31 -0.81
CA ASP A 5 -6.77 10.26 0.07
C ASP A 5 -6.91 8.88 0.75
N ALA A 6 -6.52 7.80 0.07
CA ALA A 6 -6.46 6.47 0.67
C ALA A 6 -5.39 6.36 1.76
N LEU A 7 -4.18 6.91 1.52
CA LEU A 7 -3.10 6.94 2.51
C LEU A 7 -3.46 7.76 3.74
N GLU A 8 -4.05 8.94 3.55
CA GLU A 8 -4.50 9.81 4.64
C GLU A 8 -5.59 9.14 5.49
N LYS A 9 -6.53 8.43 4.85
CA LYS A 9 -7.54 7.64 5.56
C LYS A 9 -6.93 6.51 6.41
N ILE A 10 -5.95 5.79 5.89
CA ILE A 10 -5.27 4.72 6.64
C ILE A 10 -4.51 5.31 7.83
N ARG A 11 -3.79 6.42 7.65
CA ARG A 11 -3.10 7.13 8.73
C ARG A 11 -4.05 7.60 9.82
N SER A 12 -5.15 8.25 9.44
CA SER A 12 -6.16 8.71 10.41
C SER A 12 -6.79 7.54 11.18
N LYS A 13 -7.05 6.41 10.52
CA LYS A 13 -7.53 5.18 11.18
C LYS A 13 -6.49 4.63 12.16
N ARG A 14 -5.21 4.57 11.76
CA ARG A 14 -4.10 4.10 12.60
C ARG A 14 -3.94 4.96 13.85
N GLU A 15 -3.91 6.28 13.69
CA GLU A 15 -3.79 7.22 14.81
C GLU A 15 -4.93 7.07 15.83
N LYS A 16 -6.17 6.92 15.34
CA LYS A 16 -7.33 6.66 16.21
C LYS A 16 -7.21 5.32 16.95
N ALA A 17 -6.73 4.28 16.27
CA ALA A 17 -6.52 2.97 16.87
C ALA A 17 -5.41 3.01 17.94
N GLU A 18 -4.31 3.73 17.68
CA GLU A 18 -3.21 3.92 18.63
C GLU A 18 -3.64 4.72 19.87
N ALA A 19 -4.45 5.77 19.69
CA ALA A 19 -5.01 6.54 20.80
C ALA A 19 -5.97 5.69 21.66
N ALA A 20 -6.78 4.84 21.03
CA ALA A 20 -7.66 3.90 21.74
C ALA A 20 -6.84 2.86 22.52
N LEU A 21 -5.81 2.29 21.90
CA LEU A 21 -4.89 1.35 22.55
C LEU A 21 -4.19 2.00 23.75
N ALA A 22 -3.70 3.24 23.63
CA ALA A 22 -3.07 3.96 24.73
C ALA A 22 -4.03 4.14 25.92
N THR A 23 -5.30 4.43 25.62
CA THR A 23 -6.35 4.57 26.64
C THR A 23 -6.61 3.24 27.35
N ASP A 24 -6.73 2.14 26.62
CA ASP A 24 -6.98 0.82 27.22
C ASP A 24 -5.77 0.26 27.96
N MET A 25 -4.56 0.54 27.49
CA MET A 25 -3.31 0.27 28.22
C MET A 25 -3.24 1.04 29.55
N ALA A 26 -3.71 2.29 29.59
CA ALA A 26 -3.79 3.04 30.84
C ALA A 26 -4.83 2.43 31.82
N LYS A 27 -5.96 1.95 31.30
CA LYS A 27 -6.99 1.26 32.13
C LYS A 27 -6.45 -0.03 32.73
N ILE A 28 -5.78 -0.89 31.95
CA ILE A 28 -5.27 -2.16 32.47
C ILE A 28 -4.16 -1.93 33.51
N GLN A 29 -3.31 -0.91 33.31
CA GLN A 29 -2.33 -0.50 34.31
C GLN A 29 -2.98 0.00 35.60
N GLY A 30 -4.08 0.76 35.48
CA GLY A 30 -4.91 1.18 36.62
C GLY A 30 -5.47 0.00 37.40
N LEU A 31 -6.02 -1.01 36.70
CA LEU A 31 -6.57 -2.22 37.29
C LEU A 31 -5.51 -3.05 38.03
N VAL A 32 -4.33 -3.22 37.43
CA VAL A 32 -3.18 -3.90 38.08
C VAL A 32 -2.74 -3.15 39.32
N ARG A 33 -2.63 -1.81 39.24
CA ARG A 33 -2.25 -0.97 40.38
C ARG A 33 -3.26 -1.07 41.51
N GLU A 34 -4.55 -0.99 41.21
CA GLU A 34 -5.62 -1.09 42.21
C GLU A 34 -5.59 -2.44 42.95
N ASN A 35 -5.43 -3.54 42.22
CA ASN A 35 -5.30 -4.88 42.81
C ASN A 35 -4.10 -5.00 43.75
N ALA A 36 -2.99 -4.32 43.45
CA ALA A 36 -1.80 -4.31 44.30
C ALA A 36 -2.00 -3.53 45.62
N TYR A 37 -2.86 -2.51 45.64
CA TYR A 37 -3.15 -1.73 46.86
C TYR A 37 -4.31 -2.31 47.68
N ILE A 38 -5.32 -2.85 47.00
CA ILE A 38 -6.55 -3.35 47.62
C ILE A 38 -6.80 -4.75 47.06
N SER A 39 -6.73 -5.76 47.91
CA SER A 39 -7.04 -7.14 47.50
C SER A 39 -8.47 -7.20 46.97
N GLN A 40 -8.60 -7.47 45.68
CA GLN A 40 -9.88 -7.68 45.01
C GLN A 40 -10.29 -9.16 45.05
N ASP A 41 -11.54 -9.44 44.69
CA ASP A 41 -11.96 -10.81 44.38
C ASP A 41 -11.13 -11.34 43.21
N GLN A 42 -10.43 -12.46 43.45
CA GLN A 42 -9.44 -13.00 42.51
C GLN A 42 -10.08 -13.67 41.29
N GLN A 43 -11.34 -14.09 41.34
CA GLN A 43 -12.06 -14.57 40.15
C GLN A 43 -12.46 -13.37 39.28
N VAL A 44 -13.06 -12.35 39.89
CA VAL A 44 -13.51 -11.14 39.17
C VAL A 44 -12.32 -10.38 38.56
N TYR A 45 -11.22 -10.25 39.28
CA TYR A 45 -10.01 -9.58 38.77
C TYR A 45 -9.43 -10.29 37.56
N ARG A 46 -9.26 -11.63 37.63
CA ARG A 46 -8.71 -12.41 36.51
C ARG A 46 -9.56 -12.30 35.26
N GLN A 47 -10.87 -12.44 35.41
CA GLN A 47 -11.79 -12.30 34.29
C GLN A 47 -11.64 -10.93 33.60
N ARG A 48 -11.67 -9.83 34.37
CA ARG A 48 -11.50 -8.47 33.82
C ARG A 48 -10.14 -8.27 33.16
N PHE A 49 -9.09 -8.82 33.76
CA PHE A 49 -7.73 -8.73 33.23
C PHE A 49 -7.59 -9.48 31.90
N GLU A 50 -8.13 -10.69 31.82
CA GLU A 50 -8.12 -11.51 30.60
C GLU A 50 -8.90 -10.82 29.48
N GLU A 51 -10.13 -10.38 29.75
CA GLU A 51 -10.96 -9.65 28.77
C GLU A 51 -10.25 -8.41 28.21
N MET A 52 -9.62 -7.62 29.09
CA MET A 52 -8.91 -6.40 28.70
C MET A 52 -7.60 -6.71 27.95
N SER A 53 -6.90 -7.79 28.32
CA SER A 53 -5.70 -8.26 27.62
C SER A 53 -6.03 -8.73 26.20
N GLU A 54 -7.10 -9.49 26.03
CA GLU A 54 -7.58 -9.92 24.72
C GLU A 54 -8.00 -8.75 23.83
N GLN A 55 -8.65 -7.73 24.40
CA GLN A 55 -9.00 -6.51 23.67
C GLN A 55 -7.74 -5.76 23.21
N ILE A 56 -6.74 -5.61 24.09
CA ILE A 56 -5.47 -4.95 23.79
C ILE A 56 -4.71 -5.69 22.69
N GLU A 57 -4.64 -7.02 22.74
CA GLU A 57 -3.99 -7.81 21.68
C GLU A 57 -4.69 -7.67 20.33
N ARG A 58 -6.03 -7.67 20.32
CA ARG A 58 -6.80 -7.39 19.09
C ARG A 58 -6.48 -6.00 18.53
N GLN A 59 -6.40 -4.97 19.37
CA GLN A 59 -6.05 -3.62 18.95
C GLN A 59 -4.63 -3.54 18.36
N LYS A 60 -3.65 -4.20 18.98
CA LYS A 60 -2.28 -4.27 18.46
C LYS A 60 -2.22 -4.92 17.08
N ASN A 61 -2.96 -6.01 16.87
CA ASN A 61 -3.04 -6.69 15.58
C ASN A 61 -3.63 -5.77 14.50
N THR A 62 -4.72 -5.06 14.81
CA THR A 62 -5.31 -4.09 13.89
C THR A 62 -4.34 -2.97 13.54
N ILE A 63 -3.57 -2.46 14.50
CA ILE A 63 -2.54 -1.43 14.23
C ILE A 63 -1.45 -1.99 13.32
N ALA A 64 -0.99 -3.22 13.55
CA ALA A 64 0.03 -3.86 12.71
C ALA A 64 -0.46 -4.03 11.26
N GLU A 65 -1.71 -4.44 11.05
CA GLU A 65 -2.33 -4.54 9.73
C GLU A 65 -2.39 -3.18 9.01
N LEU A 66 -2.75 -2.11 9.73
CA LEU A 66 -2.80 -0.75 9.18
C LEU A 66 -1.39 -0.24 8.81
N GLN A 67 -0.38 -0.53 9.63
CA GLN A 67 1.02 -0.19 9.34
C GLN A 67 1.53 -0.93 8.10
N GLU A 68 1.18 -2.20 7.93
CA GLU A 68 1.56 -2.98 6.76
C GLU A 68 0.88 -2.45 5.48
N GLN A 69 -0.39 -2.05 5.58
CA GLN A 69 -1.10 -1.39 4.47
C GLN A 69 -0.46 -0.04 4.10
N GLU A 70 -0.09 0.77 5.09
CA GLU A 70 0.62 2.04 4.87
C GLU A 70 1.96 1.80 4.15
N LEU A 71 2.76 0.84 4.62
CA LEU A 71 4.05 0.49 4.03
C LEU A 71 3.91 0.03 2.57
N ARG A 72 2.88 -0.77 2.27
CA ARG A 72 2.59 -1.22 0.90
C ARG A 72 2.32 -0.04 -0.04
N LEU A 73 1.47 0.90 0.36
CA LEU A 73 1.14 2.06 -0.47
C LEU A 73 2.35 2.96 -0.70
N VAL A 74 3.11 3.27 0.37
CA VAL A 74 4.31 4.09 0.25
C VAL A 74 5.39 3.39 -0.58
N GLY A 75 5.58 2.09 -0.38
CA GLY A 75 6.59 1.29 -1.09
C GLY A 75 6.30 1.14 -2.59
N VAL A 76 5.03 0.97 -2.98
CA VAL A 76 4.63 0.94 -4.40
C VAL A 76 4.87 2.31 -5.05
N ARG A 77 4.46 3.39 -4.38
CA ARG A 77 4.67 4.76 -4.87
C ARG A 77 6.15 5.07 -5.09
N GLU A 78 7.00 4.74 -4.12
CA GLU A 78 8.45 4.97 -4.21
C GLU A 78 9.07 4.18 -5.38
N LYS A 79 8.67 2.92 -5.56
CA LYS A 79 9.14 2.09 -6.69
C LYS A 79 8.72 2.69 -8.04
N LEU A 80 7.49 3.15 -8.15
CA LEU A 80 6.98 3.78 -9.37
C LEU A 80 7.69 5.11 -9.65
N SER A 81 7.90 5.96 -8.63
CA SER A 81 8.62 7.23 -8.77
C SER A 81 10.04 6.98 -9.29
N ARG A 82 10.78 6.05 -8.67
CA ARG A 82 12.12 5.69 -9.14
C ARG A 82 12.14 5.11 -10.54
N PHE A 83 11.11 4.35 -10.92
CA PHE A 83 11.00 3.81 -12.27
C PHE A 83 10.77 4.92 -13.30
N VAL A 84 9.89 5.90 -12.99
CA VAL A 84 9.66 7.07 -13.84
C VAL A 84 10.93 7.92 -13.94
N GLU A 85 11.60 8.23 -12.83
CA GLU A 85 12.88 8.95 -12.84
C GLU A 85 13.94 8.22 -13.67
N ALA A 86 14.00 6.89 -13.59
CA ALA A 86 14.91 6.07 -14.40
C ALA A 86 14.57 6.15 -15.89
N LEU A 87 13.29 6.22 -16.27
CA LEU A 87 12.86 6.41 -17.66
C LEU A 87 13.16 7.82 -18.17
N GLU A 88 12.91 8.85 -17.36
CA GLU A 88 13.18 10.25 -17.73
C GLU A 88 14.68 10.55 -17.83
N SER A 89 15.50 9.92 -17.00
CA SER A 89 16.97 10.02 -17.04
C SER A 89 17.62 9.11 -18.07
N PHE A 90 16.84 8.26 -18.76
CA PHE A 90 17.34 7.38 -19.81
C PHE A 90 17.62 8.20 -21.09
N ASP A 91 18.76 8.88 -21.11
CA ASP A 91 19.25 9.70 -22.23
C ASP A 91 19.96 8.84 -23.29
N SER A 92 19.27 7.82 -23.79
CA SER A 92 19.65 7.19 -25.04
C SER A 92 18.43 7.15 -25.94
N GLU A 93 18.54 7.73 -27.13
CA GLU A 93 17.63 7.40 -28.22
C GLU A 93 17.54 5.87 -28.29
N PRO A 94 16.37 5.26 -28.07
CA PRO A 94 16.26 3.82 -28.17
C PRO A 94 16.71 3.45 -29.58
N ILE A 95 17.80 2.69 -29.68
CA ILE A 95 18.32 2.23 -30.95
C ILE A 95 17.23 1.33 -31.53
N PHE A 96 16.53 1.85 -32.52
CA PHE A 96 15.43 1.16 -33.17
C PHE A 96 16.00 0.19 -34.21
N ASP A 97 16.66 -0.86 -33.71
CA ASP A 97 17.27 -1.92 -34.50
C ASP A 97 16.25 -2.98 -34.93
N SER A 98 16.71 -3.95 -35.72
CA SER A 98 15.85 -5.04 -36.21
C SER A 98 15.30 -5.91 -35.07
N VAL A 99 15.99 -6.02 -33.95
CA VAL A 99 15.54 -6.79 -32.78
C VAL A 99 14.37 -6.07 -32.11
N THR A 100 14.49 -4.76 -31.90
CA THR A 100 13.47 -3.89 -31.34
C THR A 100 12.26 -3.77 -32.27
N TRP A 101 12.48 -3.69 -33.58
CA TRP A 101 11.41 -3.75 -34.58
C TRP A 101 10.60 -5.04 -34.48
N ASN A 102 11.27 -6.20 -34.48
CA ASN A 102 10.61 -7.50 -34.44
C ASN A 102 9.92 -7.80 -33.10
N SER A 103 10.33 -7.13 -32.02
CA SER A 103 9.69 -7.26 -30.71
C SER A 103 8.44 -6.38 -30.57
N LEU A 104 8.43 -5.20 -31.19
CA LEU A 104 7.34 -4.22 -31.06
C LEU A 104 6.26 -4.35 -32.14
N VAL A 105 6.65 -4.59 -33.40
CA VAL A 105 5.75 -4.60 -34.55
C VAL A 105 5.24 -6.02 -34.83
N GLU A 106 3.92 -6.18 -34.90
CA GLU A 106 3.27 -7.43 -35.31
C GLU A 106 3.21 -7.54 -36.83
N ARG A 107 2.73 -6.48 -37.50
CA ARG A 107 2.73 -6.38 -38.97
C ARG A 107 2.54 -4.95 -39.44
N VAL A 108 2.90 -4.70 -40.69
CA VAL A 108 2.63 -3.43 -41.40
C VAL A 108 1.76 -3.72 -42.62
N LEU A 109 0.62 -3.05 -42.69
CA LEU A 109 -0.25 -3.05 -43.87
C LEU A 109 0.12 -1.87 -44.76
N VAL A 110 0.51 -2.16 -45.99
CA VAL A 110 0.93 -1.16 -46.99
C VAL A 110 -0.23 -0.88 -47.94
N ASN A 111 -0.73 0.35 -47.95
CA ASN A 111 -1.75 0.82 -48.87
C ASN A 111 -1.20 1.94 -49.77
N PRO A 112 -1.83 2.24 -50.93
CA PRO A 112 -1.32 3.26 -51.86
C PRO A 112 -1.18 4.68 -51.30
N LYS A 113 -1.86 5.00 -50.19
CA LYS A 113 -1.87 6.35 -49.58
C LYS A 113 -1.52 6.33 -48.08
N ASN A 114 -1.24 5.16 -47.50
CA ASN A 114 -0.95 5.06 -46.08
C ASN A 114 -0.30 3.73 -45.71
N LEU A 115 0.35 3.74 -44.56
CA LEU A 115 0.82 2.57 -43.83
C LEU A 115 0.01 2.44 -42.54
N ILE A 116 -0.35 1.22 -42.17
CA ILE A 116 -0.94 0.91 -40.87
C ILE A 116 -0.01 -0.06 -40.15
N PHE A 117 0.60 0.41 -39.08
CA PHE A 117 1.44 -0.37 -38.19
C PHE A 117 0.57 -0.98 -37.11
N GLU A 118 0.57 -2.30 -36.97
CA GLU A 118 -0.03 -3.02 -35.85
C GLU A 118 1.09 -3.47 -34.93
N PHE A 119 1.04 -3.03 -33.67
CA PHE A 119 2.00 -3.40 -32.63
C PHE A 119 1.52 -4.65 -31.90
N LYS A 120 2.45 -5.39 -31.28
CA LYS A 120 2.11 -6.63 -30.54
C LYS A 120 1.20 -6.40 -29.34
N ASN A 121 1.15 -5.18 -28.81
CA ASN A 121 0.21 -4.78 -27.76
C ASN A 121 -1.21 -4.49 -28.30
N GLY A 122 -1.43 -4.60 -29.62
CA GLY A 122 -2.72 -4.34 -30.29
C GLY A 122 -2.92 -2.88 -30.74
N GLU A 123 -1.99 -1.98 -30.42
CA GLU A 123 -2.06 -0.58 -30.84
C GLU A 123 -1.86 -0.45 -32.36
N LYS A 124 -2.56 0.52 -32.98
CA LYS A 124 -2.52 0.75 -34.43
C LYS A 124 -2.19 2.20 -34.74
N ILE A 125 -1.09 2.42 -35.45
CA ILE A 125 -0.67 3.74 -35.91
C ILE A 125 -0.83 3.80 -37.42
N LYS A 126 -1.53 4.83 -37.90
CA LYS A 126 -1.70 5.10 -39.34
C LYS A 126 -0.83 6.28 -39.75
N ILE A 127 0.03 6.07 -40.73
CA ILE A 127 0.84 7.12 -41.36
C ILE A 127 0.34 7.31 -42.78
N THR A 128 0.01 8.54 -43.15
CA THR A 128 -0.37 8.88 -44.54
C THR A 128 0.89 9.23 -45.31
N ILE A 129 1.00 8.71 -46.53
CA ILE A 129 2.12 8.98 -47.46
C ILE A 129 1.57 9.70 -48.68
#